data_AF-A0A7C5ATE7-F1
#
_entry.id   AF-A0A7C5ATE7-F1
#
_cell.length_a   1.000
_cell.length_b   1.000
_cell.length_c   1.000
_cell.angle_alpha   90.00
_cell.angle_beta   90.00
_cell.angle_gamma   90.00
#
_symmetry.space_group_name_H-M   'P 1'
#
loop_
_entity.id
_entity.type
_entity.pdbx_description
1 polymer ?
#
loop_
_entity_poly.entity_id
_entity_poly.type
_entity_poly.pdbx_seq_one_letter_code
_entity_poly.pdbx_strand_id
1 'polypeptide(L)'
;MQVLKVGNQHLYALELDPDLVARIAEQAGFVSKVSDGKRGLVVELTAEAKEGPLLLFDAADPANLGWFSRCQFYVDGRTGAVLQTPFELANQRDARGRLLANSVRIKIAKELPAGFRLAGRQPVNEQAVYAVFAAFLAALAQTGVAICGAGVVKPLAGRLEEAALRG
;
A
#
# COMPACT_ATOMS: atom_id res chain seq x y z
N MET A 1 -12.82 16.24 -7.10
CA MET A 1 -13.72 15.06 -7.13
C MET A 1 -14.91 15.29 -8.05
N GLN A 2 -15.08 14.41 -9.04
CA GLN A 2 -16.22 14.42 -9.97
C GLN A 2 -17.00 13.09 -9.89
N VAL A 3 -18.27 13.09 -10.27
CA VAL A 3 -19.07 11.85 -10.38
C VAL A 3 -19.16 11.47 -11.85
N LEU A 4 -18.64 10.29 -12.20
CA LEU A 4 -18.72 9.72 -13.54
C LEU A 4 -19.84 8.68 -13.61
N LYS A 5 -20.56 8.62 -14.73
CA LYS A 5 -21.53 7.56 -15.02
C LYS A 5 -20.94 6.63 -16.08
N VAL A 6 -20.72 5.37 -15.71
CA VAL A 6 -20.26 4.31 -16.62
C VAL A 6 -21.36 3.25 -16.69
N GLY A 7 -22.15 3.26 -17.76
CA GLY A 7 -23.35 2.42 -17.86
C GLY A 7 -24.35 2.71 -16.73
N ASN A 8 -24.68 1.68 -15.94
CA ASN A 8 -25.56 1.79 -14.75
C ASN A 8 -24.79 2.08 -13.45
N GLN A 9 -23.47 2.22 -13.49
CA GLN A 9 -22.64 2.46 -12.30
C GLN A 9 -22.23 3.92 -12.20
N HIS A 10 -22.25 4.44 -10.97
CA HIS A 10 -21.68 5.76 -10.64
C HIS A 10 -20.31 5.54 -10.01
N LEU A 11 -19.32 6.31 -10.46
CA LEU A 11 -17.95 6.30 -9.94
C LEU A 11 -17.59 7.69 -9.40
N TYR A 12 -16.81 7.73 -8.34
CA TYR A 12 -16.05 8.92 -7.96
C TYR A 12 -14.74 8.93 -8.74
N ALA A 13 -14.49 10.03 -9.44
CA ALA A 13 -13.21 10.35 -10.04
C ALA A 13 -12.44 11.31 -9.14
N LEU A 14 -11.29 10.85 -8.68
CA LEU A 14 -10.33 11.59 -7.87
C LEU A 14 -9.30 12.27 -8.77
N GLU A 15 -9.09 13.56 -8.55
CA GLU A 15 -8.06 14.34 -9.21
C GLU A 15 -6.82 14.39 -8.32
N LEU A 16 -6.12 13.26 -8.25
CA LEU A 16 -4.91 13.16 -7.44
C LEU A 16 -3.74 13.90 -8.10
N ASP A 17 -3.07 14.75 -7.33
CA ASP A 17 -1.89 15.52 -7.70
C ASP A 17 -0.63 14.65 -7.48
N PRO A 18 0.08 14.25 -8.57
CA PRO A 18 1.29 13.44 -8.46
C PRO A 18 2.41 14.09 -7.64
N ASP A 19 2.55 15.42 -7.70
CA ASP A 19 3.62 16.15 -7.01
C ASP A 19 3.36 16.16 -5.51
N LEU A 20 2.10 16.32 -5.10
CA LEU A 20 1.73 16.22 -3.70
C LEU A 20 1.95 14.80 -3.15
N VAL A 21 1.61 13.77 -3.93
CA VAL A 21 1.87 12.37 -3.57
C VAL A 21 3.37 12.11 -3.39
N ALA A 22 4.21 12.64 -4.29
CA ALA A 22 5.66 12.55 -4.18
C ALA A 22 6.18 13.23 -2.90
N ARG A 23 5.69 14.44 -2.59
CA ARG A 23 6.06 15.18 -1.36
C ARG A 23 5.66 14.44 -0.09
N ILE A 24 4.48 13.83 -0.05
CA ILE A 24 4.04 13.02 1.10
C ILE A 24 4.97 11.82 1.28
N ALA A 25 5.36 11.16 0.19
CA ALA A 25 6.30 10.05 0.25
C ALA A 25 7.67 10.48 0.77
N GLU A 26 8.19 11.60 0.28
CA GLU A 26 9.45 12.19 0.74
C GLU A 26 9.41 12.55 2.24
N GLN A 27 8.33 13.20 2.70
CA GLN A 27 8.11 13.52 4.11
C GLN A 27 8.04 12.27 5.00
N ALA A 28 7.58 11.15 4.47
CA ALA A 28 7.58 9.85 5.15
C ALA A 28 8.93 9.12 5.08
N GLY A 29 9.97 9.72 4.46
CA GLY A 29 11.32 9.17 4.38
C GLY A 29 11.55 8.23 3.18
N PHE A 30 10.72 8.31 2.15
CA PHE A 30 10.85 7.51 0.94
C PHE A 30 11.35 8.35 -0.24
N VAL A 31 12.31 7.80 -0.98
CA VAL A 31 12.53 8.20 -2.37
C VAL A 31 11.40 7.61 -3.20
N SER A 32 10.76 8.44 -4.03
CA SER A 32 9.58 8.04 -4.80
C SER A 32 9.73 8.30 -6.30
N LYS A 33 9.16 7.41 -7.10
CA LYS A 33 8.91 7.63 -8.52
C LYS A 33 7.41 7.49 -8.77
N VAL A 34 6.77 8.60 -9.07
CA VAL A 34 5.33 8.66 -9.35
C VAL A 34 5.11 8.60 -10.87
N SER A 35 4.22 7.71 -11.30
CA SER A 35 3.75 7.61 -12.68
C SER A 35 2.25 7.82 -12.72
N ASP A 36 1.80 8.83 -13.44
CA ASP A 36 0.37 9.13 -13.58
C ASP A 36 -0.24 8.35 -14.76
N GLY A 37 -1.12 7.41 -14.42
CA GLY A 37 -1.94 6.68 -15.38
C GLY A 37 -3.41 7.10 -15.34
N LYS A 38 -4.12 6.81 -16.43
CA LYS A 38 -5.54 7.18 -16.61
C LYS A 38 -6.45 6.78 -15.43
N ARG A 39 -6.23 5.59 -14.84
CA ARG A 39 -7.10 5.01 -13.81
C ARG A 39 -6.48 5.00 -12.41
N GLY A 40 -5.25 5.48 -12.27
CA GLY A 40 -4.54 5.44 -11.00
C GLY A 40 -3.12 6.00 -11.08
N LEU A 41 -2.61 6.41 -9.94
CA LEU A 41 -1.20 6.73 -9.77
C LEU A 41 -0.45 5.46 -9.38
N VAL A 42 0.73 5.25 -9.95
CA VAL A 42 1.67 4.23 -9.50
C VAL A 42 2.84 4.94 -8.82
N VAL A 43 3.10 4.57 -7.58
CA VAL A 43 4.15 5.12 -6.74
C VAL A 43 5.12 4.00 -6.39
N GLU A 44 6.32 4.06 -6.97
CA GLU A 44 7.43 3.21 -6.58
C GLU A 44 8.19 3.88 -5.45
N LEU A 45 8.35 3.19 -4.32
CA LEU A 45 8.88 3.73 -3.07
C LEU A 45 10.08 2.93 -2.60
N THR A 46 11.12 3.63 -2.16
CA THR A 46 12.32 3.06 -1.53
C THR A 46 12.70 3.86 -0.29
N ALA A 47 12.81 3.19 0.86
CA ALA A 47 13.32 3.79 2.09
C ALA A 47 14.85 3.62 2.16
N GLU A 48 15.59 4.53 1.55
CA GLU A 48 17.06 4.43 1.44
C GLU A 48 17.78 4.61 2.79
N ALA A 49 17.25 5.49 3.64
CA ALA A 49 17.84 5.80 4.95
C ALA A 49 17.47 4.78 6.05
N LYS A 50 16.66 3.76 5.74
CA LYS A 50 16.19 2.80 6.75
C LYS A 50 17.19 1.66 6.91
N GLU A 51 17.72 1.50 8.12
CA GLU A 51 18.47 0.32 8.53
C GLU A 51 17.50 -0.84 8.79
N GLY A 52 17.08 -1.53 7.73
CA GLY A 52 16.23 -2.72 7.80
C GLY A 52 15.04 -2.72 6.83
N PRO A 53 14.28 -3.83 6.78
CA PRO A 53 13.14 -3.95 5.87
C PRO A 53 12.00 -3.02 6.24
N LEU A 54 11.12 -2.74 5.28
CA LEU A 54 9.80 -2.22 5.56
C LEU A 54 9.02 -3.22 6.41
N LEU A 55 8.23 -2.70 7.34
CA LEU A 55 7.48 -3.48 8.32
C LEU A 55 6.22 -4.04 7.68
N LEU A 56 6.40 -5.00 6.78
CA LEU A 56 5.35 -5.75 6.13
C LEU A 56 5.47 -7.21 6.54
N PHE A 57 4.56 -7.71 7.37
CA PHE A 57 4.70 -9.02 8.00
C PHE A 57 3.50 -9.92 7.73
N ASP A 58 3.72 -11.23 7.83
CA ASP A 58 2.65 -12.23 7.70
C ASP A 58 1.79 -12.25 8.97
N ALA A 59 0.49 -12.00 8.82
CA ALA A 59 -0.48 -12.05 9.91
C ALA A 59 -0.69 -13.47 10.46
N ALA A 60 -0.41 -14.51 9.66
CA ALA A 60 -0.60 -15.89 10.06
C ALA A 60 0.56 -16.44 10.90
N ASP A 61 1.72 -15.76 10.91
CA ASP A 61 2.87 -16.18 11.72
C ASP A 61 2.58 -15.90 13.22
N PRO A 62 2.58 -16.94 14.08
CA PRO A 62 2.37 -16.79 15.51
C PRO A 62 3.35 -15.81 16.19
N ALA A 63 4.56 -15.65 15.64
CA ALA A 63 5.53 -14.68 16.14
C ALA A 63 5.08 -13.22 15.98
N ASN A 64 4.13 -12.96 15.07
CA ASN A 64 3.64 -11.62 14.75
C ASN A 64 2.30 -11.28 15.43
N LEU A 65 1.71 -12.16 16.26
CA LEU A 65 0.39 -11.92 16.88
C LEU A 65 0.33 -10.63 17.72
N GLY A 66 1.41 -10.31 18.43
CA GLY A 66 1.51 -9.06 19.20
C GLY A 66 1.57 -7.80 18.32
N TRP A 67 2.07 -7.93 17.09
CA TRP A 67 2.16 -6.85 16.10
C TRP A 67 0.87 -6.73 15.29
N PHE A 68 0.26 -7.86 14.92
CA PHE A 68 -0.99 -7.93 14.16
C PHE A 68 -2.10 -7.11 14.83
N SER A 69 -2.30 -7.26 16.14
CA SER A 69 -3.32 -6.50 16.89
C SER A 69 -3.08 -4.98 16.93
N ARG A 70 -1.87 -4.52 16.58
CA ARG A 70 -1.48 -3.10 16.57
C ARG A 70 -1.48 -2.48 15.17
N CYS A 71 -1.66 -3.30 14.13
CA CYS A 71 -1.72 -2.80 12.76
C CYS A 71 -2.96 -1.96 12.51
N GLN A 72 -2.73 -0.77 11.95
CA GLN A 72 -3.80 0.07 11.42
C GLN A 72 -4.21 -0.36 10.01
N PHE A 73 -3.30 -1.04 9.28
CA PHE A 73 -3.50 -1.44 7.89
C PHE A 73 -3.29 -2.93 7.69
N TYR A 74 -4.12 -3.48 6.81
CA TYR A 74 -4.15 -4.89 6.45
C TYR A 74 -4.17 -5.01 4.93
N VAL A 75 -3.39 -5.93 4.39
CA VAL A 75 -3.25 -6.17 2.96
C VAL A 75 -3.76 -7.56 2.66
N ASP A 76 -4.67 -7.72 1.70
CA ASP A 76 -4.98 -9.04 1.15
C ASP A 76 -3.76 -9.55 0.38
N GLY A 77 -3.09 -10.58 0.88
CA GLY A 77 -1.87 -11.12 0.29
C GLY A 77 -2.06 -11.67 -1.12
N ARG A 78 -3.28 -12.05 -1.51
CA ARG A 78 -3.59 -12.59 -2.84
C ARG A 78 -3.74 -11.50 -3.90
N THR A 79 -4.31 -10.35 -3.54
CA THR A 79 -4.64 -9.28 -4.51
C THR A 79 -3.74 -8.06 -4.36
N GLY A 80 -3.11 -7.89 -3.19
CA GLY A 80 -2.41 -6.67 -2.82
C GLY A 80 -3.34 -5.56 -2.34
N ALA A 81 -4.66 -5.75 -2.31
CA ALA A 81 -5.59 -4.72 -1.87
C ALA A 81 -5.33 -4.36 -0.40
N VAL A 82 -5.10 -3.07 -0.14
CA VAL A 82 -5.00 -2.55 1.23
C VAL A 82 -6.42 -2.24 1.71
N LEU A 83 -6.90 -2.99 2.70
CA LEU A 83 -8.30 -3.00 3.11
C LEU A 83 -8.81 -1.60 3.50
N GLN A 84 -10.00 -1.26 3.01
CA GLN A 84 -10.68 0.02 3.26
C GLN A 84 -9.91 1.27 2.77
N THR A 85 -9.03 1.09 1.79
CA THR A 85 -8.31 2.18 1.12
C THR A 85 -8.38 2.00 -0.40
N PRO A 86 -8.11 3.04 -1.20
CA PRO A 86 -8.01 2.91 -2.65
C PRO A 86 -6.63 2.38 -3.11
N PHE A 87 -5.88 1.71 -2.22
CA PHE A 87 -4.50 1.29 -2.48
C PHE A 87 -4.38 -0.19 -2.82
N GLU A 88 -3.48 -0.49 -3.74
CA GLU A 88 -2.96 -1.83 -3.98
C GLU A 88 -1.45 -1.80 -3.72
N LEU A 89 -0.93 -2.76 -2.96
CA LEU A 89 0.48 -2.93 -2.61
C LEU A 89 1.08 -4.10 -3.38
N ALA A 90 2.30 -3.93 -3.87
CA ALA A 90 3.11 -5.00 -4.42
C ALA A 90 4.57 -4.89 -3.93
N ASN A 91 5.24 -6.02 -3.77
CA ASN A 91 6.69 -6.00 -3.54
C ASN A 91 7.43 -5.56 -4.80
N GLN A 92 8.52 -4.82 -4.62
CA GLN A 92 9.49 -4.64 -5.69
C GLN A 92 10.51 -5.77 -5.71
N ARG A 93 11.07 -6.01 -6.89
CA ARG A 93 12.09 -7.03 -7.12
C ARG A 93 13.25 -6.45 -7.91
N ASP A 94 14.46 -6.92 -7.61
CA ASP A 94 15.63 -6.63 -8.42
C ASP A 94 15.57 -7.36 -9.77
N ALA A 95 16.55 -7.10 -10.65
CA ALA A 95 16.64 -7.75 -11.96
C ALA A 95 16.80 -9.28 -11.89
N ARG A 96 17.17 -9.84 -10.73
CA ARG A 96 17.29 -11.27 -10.47
C ARG A 96 16.02 -11.86 -9.85
N GLY A 97 14.97 -11.06 -9.69
CA GLY A 97 13.70 -11.46 -9.10
C GLY A 97 13.69 -11.51 -7.57
N ARG A 98 14.76 -11.07 -6.90
CA ARG A 98 14.83 -11.06 -5.43
C ARG A 98 14.04 -9.88 -4.88
N LEU A 99 13.33 -10.09 -3.79
CA LEU A 99 12.55 -9.04 -3.14
C LEU A 99 13.47 -7.92 -2.64
N LEU A 100 13.08 -6.68 -2.88
CA LEU A 100 13.71 -5.51 -2.30
C LEU A 100 13.06 -5.22 -0.94
N ALA A 101 13.76 -5.56 0.13
CA ALA A 101 13.26 -5.47 1.51
C ALA A 101 12.84 -4.05 1.95
N ASN A 102 13.44 -3.02 1.37
CA ASN A 102 13.17 -1.62 1.67
C ASN A 102 12.32 -0.91 0.60
N SER A 103 11.75 -1.65 -0.36
CA SER A 103 11.01 -1.06 -1.49
C SER A 103 9.69 -1.76 -1.77
N VAL A 104 8.67 -0.95 -2.07
CA VAL A 104 7.34 -1.40 -2.45
C VAL A 104 6.78 -0.54 -3.59
N ARG A 105 5.81 -1.09 -4.31
CA ARG A 105 5.01 -0.34 -5.27
C ARG A 105 3.60 -0.20 -4.72
N ILE A 106 3.09 1.01 -4.72
CA ILE A 106 1.70 1.31 -4.37
C ILE A 106 1.00 1.83 -5.60
N LYS A 107 -0.18 1.30 -5.89
CA LYS A 107 -1.11 1.90 -6.86
C LYS A 107 -2.26 2.53 -6.12
N ILE A 108 -2.58 3.77 -6.45
CA ILE A 108 -3.71 4.52 -5.90
C ILE A 108 -4.77 4.66 -7.00
N ALA A 109 -5.94 4.07 -6.79
CA ALA A 109 -7.04 4.16 -7.75
C ALA A 109 -7.61 5.59 -7.81
N LYS A 110 -7.76 6.12 -9.03
CA LYS A 110 -8.44 7.41 -9.28
C LYS A 110 -9.95 7.26 -9.47
N GLU A 111 -10.41 6.06 -9.81
CA GLU A 111 -11.82 5.76 -10.05
C GLU A 111 -12.31 4.80 -8.96
N LEU A 112 -13.31 5.22 -8.18
CA LEU A 112 -13.86 4.43 -7.08
C LEU A 112 -15.37 4.25 -7.25
N PRO A 113 -15.96 3.14 -6.81
CA PRO A 113 -17.42 3.00 -6.76
C PRO A 113 -18.08 4.11 -5.94
N ALA A 114 -19.25 4.61 -6.35
CA ALA A 114 -19.96 5.67 -5.61
C ALA A 114 -20.35 5.29 -4.17
N GLY A 115 -20.35 4.01 -3.82
CA GLY A 115 -20.56 3.53 -2.46
C GLY A 115 -19.27 3.37 -1.64
N PHE A 116 -18.10 3.61 -2.23
CA PHE A 116 -16.82 3.38 -1.57
C PHE A 116 -16.65 4.31 -0.38
N ARG A 117 -16.17 3.75 0.74
CA ARG A 117 -15.92 4.46 1.98
C ARG A 117 -14.57 4.05 2.54
N LEU A 118 -13.86 5.02 3.11
CA LEU A 118 -12.70 4.74 3.93
C LEU A 118 -13.14 4.14 5.27
N ALA A 119 -12.15 3.71 6.06
CA ALA A 119 -12.35 3.24 7.43
C ALA A 119 -13.25 4.20 8.23
N GLY A 120 -14.10 3.65 9.10
CA GLY A 120 -15.07 4.45 9.87
C GLY A 120 -16.22 5.03 9.02
N ARG A 121 -16.47 4.50 7.81
CA ARG A 121 -17.51 4.97 6.87
C ARG A 121 -17.31 6.40 6.38
N GLN A 122 -16.07 6.90 6.42
CA GLN A 122 -15.74 8.24 5.99
C GLN A 122 -15.95 8.41 4.47
N PRO A 123 -16.51 9.56 4.03
CA PRO A 123 -16.59 9.87 2.61
C PRO A 123 -15.18 10.02 2.03
N VAL A 124 -15.02 9.65 0.76
CA VAL A 124 -13.72 9.71 0.10
C VAL A 124 -13.63 11.01 -0.69
N ASN A 125 -12.52 11.72 -0.51
CA ASN A 125 -12.09 12.85 -1.32
C ASN A 125 -10.56 12.83 -1.40
N GLU A 126 -9.97 13.73 -2.18
CA GLU A 126 -8.52 13.79 -2.41
C GLU A 126 -7.74 13.98 -1.09
N GLN A 127 -8.18 14.90 -0.23
CA GLN A 127 -7.53 15.16 1.06
C GLN A 127 -7.52 13.93 1.98
N ALA A 128 -8.62 13.20 2.04
CA ALA A 128 -8.72 11.98 2.82
C ALA A 128 -7.79 10.89 2.26
N VAL A 129 -7.68 10.77 0.94
CA VAL A 129 -6.73 9.83 0.30
C VAL A 129 -5.29 10.20 0.63
N TYR A 130 -4.93 11.48 0.58
CA TYR A 130 -3.58 11.93 0.95
C TYR A 130 -3.25 11.66 2.43
N ALA A 131 -4.20 11.92 3.34
CA ALA A 131 -4.02 11.64 4.75
C ALA A 131 -3.83 10.15 5.03
N VAL A 132 -4.66 9.29 4.41
CA VAL A 132 -4.54 7.84 4.53
C VAL A 132 -3.25 7.32 3.89
N PHE A 133 -2.81 7.92 2.79
CA PHE A 133 -1.54 7.59 2.16
C PHE A 133 -0.36 7.88 3.09
N ALA A 134 -0.31 9.08 3.67
CA ALA A 134 0.71 9.46 4.65
C ALA A 134 0.73 8.48 5.85
N ALA A 135 -0.44 8.16 6.41
CA ALA A 135 -0.56 7.21 7.51
C ALA A 135 -0.09 5.80 7.12
N PHE A 136 -0.39 5.35 5.91
CA PHE A 136 0.04 4.06 5.40
C PHE A 136 1.57 3.98 5.24
N LEU A 137 2.19 5.03 4.72
CA LEU A 137 3.65 5.11 4.62
C LEU A 137 4.33 5.11 5.99
N ALA A 138 3.78 5.88 6.94
CA ALA A 138 4.25 5.87 8.32
C ALA A 138 4.13 4.46 8.94
N ALA A 139 3.04 3.74 8.66
CA ALA A 139 2.85 2.38 9.13
C ALA A 139 3.91 1.43 8.56
N LEU A 140 4.16 1.45 7.24
CA LEU A 140 5.21 0.66 6.61
C LEU A 140 6.60 0.94 7.19
N ALA A 141 6.86 2.19 7.59
CA ALA A 141 8.16 2.58 8.11
C ALA A 141 8.35 2.27 9.61
N GLN A 142 7.30 2.39 10.43
CA GLN A 142 7.46 2.53 11.90
C GLN A 142 6.65 1.53 12.74
N THR A 143 5.42 1.21 12.36
CA THR A 143 4.51 0.45 13.23
C THR A 143 4.16 -0.93 12.70
N GLY A 144 4.09 -1.07 11.38
CA GLY A 144 3.86 -2.30 10.67
C GLY A 144 2.51 -2.40 9.96
N VAL A 145 2.52 -3.21 8.90
CA VAL A 145 1.38 -3.55 8.05
C VAL A 145 1.29 -5.06 7.96
N ALA A 146 0.09 -5.59 8.18
CA ALA A 146 -0.16 -7.02 8.20
C ALA A 146 -0.62 -7.52 6.82
N ILE A 147 -0.02 -8.62 6.34
CA ILE A 147 -0.50 -9.35 5.18
C ILE A 147 -1.45 -10.45 5.65
N CYS A 148 -2.68 -10.39 5.17
CA CYS A 148 -3.72 -11.38 5.42
C CYS A 148 -3.75 -12.40 4.28
N GLY A 149 -3.42 -13.66 4.60
CA GLY A 149 -3.45 -14.78 3.67
C GLY A 149 -2.20 -14.87 2.77
N ALA A 150 -1.92 -16.07 2.29
CA ALA A 150 -0.80 -16.32 1.40
C ALA A 150 -1.12 -15.88 -0.04
N GLY A 151 -0.15 -15.27 -0.73
CA GLY A 151 -0.36 -14.88 -2.12
C GLY A 151 0.84 -14.23 -2.80
N VAL A 152 0.53 -13.25 -3.66
CA VAL A 152 1.49 -12.53 -4.51
C VAL A 152 2.32 -11.53 -3.72
N VAL A 153 1.74 -10.94 -2.67
CA VAL A 153 2.47 -10.08 -1.73
C VAL A 153 3.17 -10.96 -0.70
N LYS A 154 4.48 -10.75 -0.58
CA LYS A 154 5.37 -11.44 0.35
C LYS A 154 5.73 -10.53 1.52
N PRO A 155 5.86 -11.09 2.73
CA PRO A 155 6.38 -10.33 3.86
C PRO A 155 7.81 -9.85 3.57
N LEU A 156 8.15 -8.68 4.12
CA LEU A 156 9.49 -8.08 4.08
C LEU A 156 10.13 -8.05 5.48
N ALA A 157 9.34 -8.19 6.55
CA ALA A 157 9.81 -8.24 7.93
C ALA A 157 9.22 -9.47 8.67
N GLY A 158 9.85 -9.86 9.77
CA GLY A 158 9.56 -11.11 10.51
C GLY A 158 10.57 -12.21 10.18
N ARG A 159 10.29 -13.46 10.58
CA ARG A 159 11.14 -14.60 10.16
C ARG A 159 10.94 -14.83 8.66
N LEU A 160 11.88 -14.36 7.86
CA LEU A 160 11.90 -14.59 6.41
C LEU A 160 12.58 -15.92 6.01
N GLU A 161 12.94 -16.76 6.98
CA GLU A 161 13.63 -18.03 6.73
C GLU A 161 12.67 -19.14 6.24
N GLU A 162 13.10 -19.81 5.16
CA GLU A 162 12.62 -21.09 4.59
C GLU A 162 11.48 -21.14 3.54
N ALA A 163 10.97 -20.04 2.99
CA ALA A 163 10.10 -20.13 1.79
C ALA A 163 10.87 -20.12 0.45
N ALA A 164 12.17 -19.77 0.46
CA ALA A 164 12.98 -19.60 -0.75
C ALA A 164 13.79 -20.85 -1.19
N LEU A 165 13.65 -21.98 -0.50
CA LEU A 165 14.40 -23.23 -0.78
C LEU A 165 13.55 -24.36 -1.39
N ARG A 166 12.30 -24.10 -1.76
CA ARG A 166 11.46 -25.05 -2.50
C ARG A 166 10.64 -24.35 -3.58
N GLY A 167 11.30 -24.10 -4.71
CA GLY A 167 10.71 -23.74 -5.99
C GLY A 167 11.51 -24.41 -7.09
#